data_AF-A0A5B8XBL5-F1
#
_entry.id   AF-A0A5B8XBL5-F1
#
_cell.length_a   1.000
_cell.length_b   1.000
_cell.length_c   1.000
_cell.angle_alpha   90.00
_cell.angle_beta   90.00
_cell.angle_gamma   90.00
#
_symmetry.space_group_name_H-M   'P 1'
#
loop_
_entity.id
_entity.type
_entity.pdbx_description
1 polymer ?
#
loop_
_entity_poly.entity_id
_entity_poly.type
_entity_poly.pdbx_seq_one_letter_code
_entity_poly.pdbx_strand_id
1 'polypeptide(L)'
;TPVSTGNQDLKSGGFSFPKTHKDSDKISPVNLQYLKNTFQHVEAYKGLSDLSLCAKHAYNLMVEGNPNGDFSYPAVYDSSRNVCYLLYVPAQENNGPRYCDPNSKNANSMFCFKPEKIDAYKDFVYLTKNLRDDWE
;
A
#
# COMPACT_ATOMS: atom_id res chain seq x y z
N THR A 1 5.48 -3.42 -6.06
CA THR A 1 6.38 -4.51 -5.60
C THR A 1 6.38 -4.56 -4.09
N PRO A 2 6.29 -5.76 -3.48
CA PRO A 2 6.42 -5.95 -2.04
C PRO A 2 7.78 -5.52 -1.50
N VAL A 3 7.84 -5.13 -0.23
CA VAL A 3 9.11 -4.92 0.49
C VAL A 3 9.96 -6.19 0.51
N SER A 4 11.28 -6.00 0.59
CA SER A 4 12.23 -7.10 0.84
C SER A 4 12.02 -7.67 2.24
N THR A 5 12.11 -9.00 2.37
CA THR A 5 11.99 -9.72 3.65
C THR A 5 13.08 -10.78 3.79
N GLY A 6 13.46 -11.10 5.02
CA GLY A 6 14.49 -12.11 5.30
C GLY A 6 15.85 -11.73 4.70
N ASN A 7 16.40 -12.62 3.89
CA ASN A 7 17.74 -12.46 3.28
C ASN A 7 17.73 -11.76 1.91
N GLN A 8 16.64 -11.08 1.56
CA GLN A 8 16.54 -10.35 0.30
C GLN A 8 17.24 -9.00 0.40
N ASP A 9 17.99 -8.62 -0.65
CA ASP A 9 18.59 -7.29 -0.75
C ASP A 9 17.51 -6.20 -0.69
N LEU A 10 17.77 -5.11 0.03
CA LEU A 10 16.80 -4.03 0.23
C LEU A 10 16.28 -3.43 -1.09
N LYS A 11 17.16 -3.23 -2.08
CA LYS A 11 16.80 -2.65 -3.39
C LYS A 11 16.07 -3.62 -4.33
N SER A 12 15.93 -4.90 -3.96
CA SER A 12 15.12 -5.85 -4.73
C SER A 12 13.62 -5.72 -4.44
N GLY A 13 13.27 -5.08 -3.33
CA GLY A 13 11.90 -4.83 -2.90
C GLY A 13 11.34 -3.50 -3.40
N GLY A 14 10.08 -3.29 -3.07
CA GLY A 14 9.37 -2.02 -3.19
C GLY A 14 8.74 -1.62 -1.86
N PHE A 15 7.54 -1.04 -1.92
CA PHE A 15 6.90 -0.40 -0.76
C PHE A 15 5.64 -1.12 -0.31
N SER A 16 5.10 -2.02 -1.14
CA SER A 16 3.85 -2.71 -0.80
C SER A 16 4.08 -3.75 0.28
N PHE A 17 3.00 -4.16 0.94
CA PHE A 17 3.03 -5.22 1.93
C PHE A 17 3.71 -6.50 1.42
N PRO A 18 4.48 -7.18 2.28
CA PRO A 18 5.04 -8.49 1.98
C PRO A 18 3.94 -9.54 1.89
N LYS A 19 4.26 -10.68 1.25
CA LYS A 19 3.35 -11.83 1.28
C LYS A 19 3.20 -12.33 2.71
N THR A 20 1.96 -12.57 3.13
CA THR A 20 1.67 -13.20 4.42
C THR A 20 1.94 -14.70 4.35
N HIS A 21 2.26 -15.31 5.50
CA HIS A 21 2.51 -16.75 5.60
C HIS A 21 1.30 -17.60 5.21
N LYS A 22 0.09 -17.06 5.34
CA LYS A 22 -1.13 -17.70 4.87
C LYS A 22 -1.60 -17.00 3.60
N ASP A 23 -1.70 -17.75 2.51
CA ASP A 23 -2.27 -17.29 1.23
C ASP A 23 -3.75 -16.89 1.36
N SER A 24 -4.43 -17.33 2.43
CA SER A 24 -5.83 -17.00 2.74
C SER A 24 -6.04 -15.54 3.09
N ASP A 25 -5.03 -14.85 3.63
CA ASP A 25 -5.25 -13.57 4.30
C ASP A 25 -5.34 -12.41 3.29
N LYS A 26 -4.93 -12.63 2.03
CA LYS A 26 -5.04 -11.73 0.85
C LYS A 26 -5.04 -10.25 1.23
N ILE A 27 -4.07 -9.82 2.03
CA ILE A 27 -4.03 -8.48 2.61
C ILE A 27 -3.69 -7.46 1.52
N SER A 28 -2.62 -7.72 0.75
CA SER A 28 -2.16 -6.88 -0.35
C SER A 28 -1.14 -7.63 -1.22
N PRO A 29 -1.16 -7.43 -2.56
CA PRO A 29 -2.21 -6.75 -3.30
C PRO A 29 -3.52 -7.52 -3.27
N VAL A 30 -4.65 -6.81 -3.32
CA VAL A 30 -5.98 -7.42 -3.28
C VAL A 30 -6.89 -6.84 -4.36
N ASN A 31 -7.64 -7.71 -5.05
CA ASN A 31 -8.61 -7.29 -6.04
C ASN A 31 -9.86 -6.71 -5.34
N LEU A 32 -10.38 -5.56 -5.77
CA LEU A 32 -11.55 -4.97 -5.12
C LEU A 32 -12.81 -5.82 -5.26
N GLN A 33 -12.98 -6.59 -6.33
CA GLN A 33 -14.12 -7.50 -6.44
C GLN A 33 -14.10 -8.53 -5.31
N TYR A 34 -12.91 -9.00 -4.91
CA TYR A 34 -12.78 -9.86 -3.75
C TYR A 34 -13.22 -9.13 -2.48
N LEU A 35 -12.76 -7.90 -2.24
CA LEU A 35 -13.17 -7.13 -1.06
C LEU A 35 -14.68 -6.84 -1.04
N LYS A 36 -15.28 -6.48 -2.19
CA LYS A 36 -16.73 -6.29 -2.33
C LYS A 36 -17.48 -7.55 -1.96
N ASN A 37 -17.07 -8.71 -2.47
CA ASN A 37 -17.69 -9.99 -2.14
C ASN A 37 -17.53 -10.36 -0.66
N THR A 38 -16.35 -10.12 -0.09
CA THR A 38 -16.04 -10.40 1.32
C THR A 38 -16.88 -9.54 2.26
N PHE A 39 -17.08 -8.25 1.94
CA PHE A 39 -17.76 -7.28 2.80
C PHE A 39 -19.19 -6.94 2.37
N GLN A 40 -19.78 -7.68 1.41
CA GLN A 40 -21.12 -7.38 0.86
C GLN A 40 -22.25 -7.36 1.92
N HIS A 41 -22.06 -8.02 3.05
CA HIS A 41 -23.03 -8.09 4.15
C HIS A 41 -22.67 -7.16 5.33
N VAL A 42 -21.61 -6.37 5.23
CA VAL A 42 -21.18 -5.45 6.28
C VAL A 42 -21.64 -4.05 5.93
N GLU A 43 -22.58 -3.49 6.70
CA GLU A 43 -23.22 -2.19 6.40
C GLU A 43 -22.20 -1.06 6.23
N ALA A 44 -21.12 -1.07 7.03
CA ALA A 44 -20.04 -0.08 6.94
C ALA A 44 -19.29 -0.06 5.59
N TYR A 45 -19.41 -1.11 4.77
CA TYR A 45 -18.76 -1.22 3.45
C TYR A 45 -19.74 -1.09 2.29
N LYS A 46 -21.04 -1.01 2.58
CA LYS A 46 -22.09 -0.96 1.57
C LYS A 46 -22.07 0.38 0.84
N GLY A 47 -22.08 0.34 -0.49
CA GLY A 47 -22.12 1.55 -1.33
C GLY A 47 -20.83 2.36 -1.35
N LEU A 48 -19.72 1.87 -0.77
CA LEU A 48 -18.44 2.54 -0.87
C LEU A 48 -17.94 2.52 -2.33
N SER A 49 -17.40 3.66 -2.78
CA SER A 49 -16.62 3.74 -4.01
C SER A 49 -15.39 2.81 -3.95
N ASP A 50 -14.79 2.50 -5.10
CA ASP A 50 -13.59 1.66 -5.15
C ASP A 50 -12.41 2.26 -4.36
N LEU A 51 -12.28 3.60 -4.38
CA LEU A 51 -11.27 4.31 -3.59
C LEU A 51 -11.57 4.20 -2.09
N SER A 52 -12.81 4.48 -1.68
CA SER A 52 -13.22 4.41 -0.28
C SER A 52 -13.10 2.99 0.27
N LEU A 53 -13.41 1.97 -0.53
CA LEU A 53 -13.24 0.57 -0.15
C LEU A 53 -11.75 0.22 0.05
N CYS A 54 -10.87 0.63 -0.87
CA CYS A 54 -9.43 0.40 -0.75
C CYS A 54 -8.84 1.13 0.47
N ALA A 55 -9.20 2.41 0.68
CA ALA A 55 -8.76 3.19 1.83
C ALA A 55 -9.23 2.58 3.16
N LYS A 56 -10.49 2.15 3.24
CA LYS A 56 -11.07 1.54 4.44
C LYS A 56 -10.47 0.17 4.76
N HIS A 57 -10.17 -0.63 3.74
CA HIS A 57 -9.46 -1.90 3.90
C HIS A 57 -8.06 -1.68 4.51
N ALA A 58 -7.33 -0.67 4.02
CA ALA A 58 -6.02 -0.30 4.56
C ALA A 58 -6.10 0.25 6.00
N TYR A 59 -7.11 1.08 6.28
CA TYR A 59 -7.34 1.67 7.60
C TYR A 59 -7.60 0.62 8.68
N ASN A 60 -8.41 -0.40 8.37
CA ASN A 60 -8.83 -1.43 9.33
C ASN A 60 -7.76 -2.51 9.58
N LEU A 61 -6.61 -2.44 8.91
CA LEU A 61 -5.51 -3.36 9.19
C LEU A 61 -4.85 -3.00 10.52
N MET A 62 -5.10 -3.82 11.54
CA MET A 62 -4.50 -3.66 12.86
C MET A 62 -2.97 -3.83 12.82
N VAL A 63 -2.25 -2.94 13.50
CA VAL A 63 -0.82 -3.08 13.73
C VAL A 63 -0.60 -3.94 14.97
N GLU A 64 0.13 -5.06 14.80
CA GLU A 64 0.47 -5.96 15.89
C GLU A 64 1.20 -5.20 17.02
N GLY A 65 0.78 -5.45 18.26
CA GLY A 65 1.35 -4.79 19.44
C GLY A 65 0.87 -3.35 19.66
N ASN A 66 0.08 -2.76 18.75
CA ASN A 66 -0.51 -1.44 18.93
C ASN A 66 -1.98 -1.37 18.45
N PRO A 67 -2.90 -2.14 19.08
CA PRO A 67 -4.29 -2.20 18.66
C PRO A 67 -5.05 -0.87 18.86
N ASN A 68 -4.56 0.01 19.73
CA ASN A 68 -5.14 1.32 20.02
C ASN A 68 -4.34 2.47 19.38
N GLY A 69 -3.44 2.17 18.44
CA GLY A 69 -2.63 3.17 17.77
C GLY A 69 -3.41 3.93 16.71
N ASP A 70 -3.16 5.22 16.60
CA ASP A 70 -3.72 6.06 15.52
C ASP A 70 -3.04 5.84 14.16
N PHE A 71 -2.04 4.96 14.10
CA PHE A 71 -1.31 4.65 12.89
C PHE A 71 -2.12 3.69 12.01
N SER A 72 -2.22 4.05 10.73
CA SER A 72 -2.80 3.19 9.70
C SER A 72 -1.95 3.27 8.44
N TYR A 73 -1.87 2.17 7.72
CA TYR A 73 -1.10 2.10 6.48
C TYR A 73 -1.80 2.88 5.36
N PRO A 74 -1.05 3.62 4.53
CA PRO A 74 -1.59 4.17 3.29
C PRO A 74 -1.77 3.06 2.25
N ALA A 75 -2.50 3.39 1.19
CA ALA A 75 -2.73 2.48 0.07
C ALA A 75 -2.56 3.18 -1.27
N VAL A 76 -2.40 2.38 -2.33
CA VAL A 76 -2.46 2.81 -3.71
C VAL A 76 -3.51 1.98 -4.41
N TYR A 77 -4.50 2.62 -5.02
CA TYR A 77 -5.47 1.97 -5.88
C TYR A 77 -5.01 2.06 -7.34
N ASP A 78 -5.06 0.94 -8.04
CA ASP A 78 -4.86 0.84 -9.49
C ASP A 78 -6.20 0.63 -10.18
N SER A 79 -6.71 1.68 -10.82
CA SER A 79 -8.00 1.65 -11.52
C SER A 79 -7.96 0.80 -12.78
N SER A 80 -6.80 0.66 -13.43
CA SER A 80 -6.64 -0.13 -14.66
C SER A 80 -6.80 -1.63 -14.42
N ARG A 81 -6.42 -2.10 -13.23
CA ARG A 81 -6.48 -3.52 -12.83
C ARG A 81 -7.50 -3.82 -11.74
N ASN A 82 -8.13 -2.78 -11.20
CA ASN A 82 -9.02 -2.85 -10.06
C ASN A 82 -8.36 -3.54 -8.82
N VAL A 83 -7.14 -3.12 -8.51
CA VAL A 83 -6.30 -3.69 -7.43
C VAL A 83 -5.95 -2.64 -6.39
N CYS A 84 -6.11 -2.99 -5.12
CA CYS A 84 -5.68 -2.21 -3.98
C CYS A 84 -4.33 -2.73 -3.45
N TYR A 85 -3.35 -1.83 -3.31
CA TYR A 85 -2.03 -2.10 -2.76
C TYR A 85 -1.88 -1.39 -1.43
N LEU A 86 -1.83 -2.10 -0.31
CA LEU A 86 -1.40 -1.52 0.95
C LEU A 86 0.11 -1.30 0.92
N LEU A 87 0.56 -0.16 1.43
CA LEU A 87 1.97 0.22 1.53
C LEU A 87 2.49 -0.07 2.93
N TYR A 88 3.51 -0.91 3.03
CA TYR A 88 4.22 -1.15 4.28
C TYR A 88 5.14 0.02 4.64
N VAL A 89 5.71 0.67 3.62
CA VAL A 89 6.56 1.86 3.77
C VAL A 89 5.74 3.11 3.44
N PRO A 90 5.39 3.96 4.43
CA PRO A 90 4.62 5.19 4.19
C PRO A 90 5.49 6.39 3.80
N ALA A 91 6.82 6.25 3.82
CA ALA A 91 7.75 7.28 3.37
C ALA A 91 7.55 7.55 1.87
N GLN A 92 7.59 8.82 1.47
CA GLN A 92 7.34 9.23 0.07
C GLN A 92 8.55 9.84 -0.62
N GLU A 93 9.52 10.34 0.15
CA GLU A 93 10.77 10.87 -0.39
C GLU A 93 11.95 10.51 0.52
N ASN A 94 13.06 10.13 -0.09
CA ASN A 94 14.36 9.98 0.53
C ASN A 94 15.43 10.37 -0.51
N ASN A 95 16.14 11.46 -0.22
CA ASN A 95 17.13 12.03 -1.11
C ASN A 95 18.40 12.42 -0.34
N GLY A 96 19.48 12.67 -1.07
CA GLY A 96 20.76 13.08 -0.50
C GLY A 96 21.73 11.90 -0.30
N PRO A 97 23.00 12.04 -0.72
CA PRO A 97 23.98 10.94 -0.74
C PRO A 97 24.39 10.43 0.65
N ARG A 98 24.03 11.17 1.72
CA ARG A 98 24.23 10.73 3.11
C ARG A 98 23.15 9.74 3.56
N TYR A 99 21.96 9.77 2.97
CA TYR A 99 20.77 9.06 3.45
C TYR A 99 20.30 7.94 2.52
N CYS A 100 20.69 8.01 1.25
CA CYS A 100 20.35 7.02 0.24
C CYS A 100 21.46 6.89 -0.81
N ASP A 101 21.48 5.77 -1.50
CA ASP A 101 22.40 5.52 -2.60
C ASP A 101 21.60 5.21 -3.90
N PRO A 102 21.74 6.00 -4.96
CA PRO A 102 21.07 5.74 -6.24
C PRO A 102 21.69 4.57 -7.01
N ASN A 103 22.87 4.07 -6.63
CA ASN A 103 23.57 3.00 -7.34
C ASN A 103 22.90 1.64 -7.07
N SER A 104 22.34 1.02 -8.11
CA SER A 104 21.69 -0.29 -8.02
C SER A 104 22.63 -1.43 -7.64
N LYS A 105 23.96 -1.27 -7.82
CA LYS A 105 24.95 -2.29 -7.43
C LYS A 105 25.16 -2.38 -5.93
N ASN A 106 24.86 -1.32 -5.17
CA ASN A 106 24.91 -1.34 -3.72
C ASN A 106 23.58 -1.83 -3.14
N ALA A 107 23.27 -3.11 -3.35
CA ALA A 107 21.93 -3.67 -3.21
C ALA A 107 21.33 -3.57 -1.78
N ASN A 108 22.19 -3.45 -0.76
CA ASN A 108 21.80 -3.39 0.66
C ASN A 108 21.73 -1.98 1.25
N SER A 109 22.08 -0.95 0.47
CA SER A 109 21.92 0.44 0.90
C SER A 109 20.50 0.95 0.70
N MET A 110 20.10 1.98 1.46
CA MET A 110 18.80 2.64 1.30
C MET A 110 18.62 3.16 -0.13
N PHE A 111 17.50 2.81 -0.76
CA PHE A 111 17.14 3.34 -2.08
C PHE A 111 16.75 4.82 -1.98
N CYS A 112 17.12 5.60 -3.00
CA CYS A 112 16.65 6.97 -3.19
C CYS A 112 15.31 6.94 -3.92
N PHE A 113 14.37 7.79 -3.50
CA PHE A 113 13.04 7.86 -4.11
C PHE A 113 12.39 9.22 -3.86
N LYS A 114 11.45 9.59 -4.72
CA LYS A 114 10.65 10.81 -4.63
C LYS A 114 9.29 10.55 -5.27
N PRO A 115 8.23 11.30 -4.90
CA PRO A 115 6.94 11.18 -5.56
C PRO A 115 7.04 11.73 -7.00
N GLU A 116 6.34 11.10 -7.92
CA GLU A 116 6.25 11.55 -9.32
C GLU A 116 4.84 11.38 -9.89
N LYS A 117 4.50 12.24 -10.84
CA LYS A 117 3.30 12.10 -11.69
C LYS A 117 3.77 11.99 -13.13
N ILE A 118 3.79 10.76 -13.64
CA ILE A 118 4.17 10.40 -15.00
C ILE A 118 3.09 9.52 -15.62
N ASP A 119 3.05 9.42 -16.96
CA ASP A 119 2.00 8.66 -17.66
C ASP A 119 1.89 7.19 -17.22
N ALA A 120 3.00 6.58 -16.82
CA ALA A 120 3.03 5.21 -16.29
C ALA A 120 2.21 5.04 -14.99
N TYR A 121 1.94 6.13 -14.27
CA TYR A 121 1.23 6.15 -12.99
C TYR A 121 -0.14 6.83 -13.05
N LYS A 122 -0.64 7.15 -14.26
CA LYS A 122 -1.89 7.89 -14.45
C LYS A 122 -3.13 7.20 -13.85
N ASP A 123 -3.10 5.87 -13.77
CA ASP A 123 -4.20 5.04 -13.25
C ASP A 123 -4.02 4.71 -11.75
N PHE A 124 -2.95 5.21 -11.12
CA PHE A 124 -2.72 5.03 -9.69
C PHE A 124 -3.25 6.21 -8.87
N VAL A 125 -3.96 5.88 -7.79
CA VAL A 125 -4.43 6.86 -6.80
C VAL A 125 -3.83 6.53 -5.44
N TYR A 126 -3.05 7.47 -4.89
CA TYR A 126 -2.50 7.35 -3.54
C TYR A 126 -3.56 7.74 -2.49
N LEU A 127 -3.78 6.88 -1.51
CA LEU A 127 -4.84 6.97 -0.53
C LEU A 127 -4.27 7.04 0.89
N THR A 128 -4.80 7.98 1.67
CA THR A 128 -4.48 8.11 3.09
C THR A 128 -5.61 7.54 3.93
N LYS A 129 -5.37 7.36 5.24
CA LYS A 129 -6.41 6.95 6.19
C LYS A 129 -7.59 7.93 6.31
N ASN A 130 -7.40 9.18 5.85
CA ASN A 130 -8.37 10.26 5.98
C ASN A 130 -9.04 10.58 4.64
N LEU A 131 -9.11 9.63 3.69
CA LEU A 131 -9.91 9.82 2.49
C LEU A 131 -11.36 10.12 2.94
N ARG A 132 -11.92 11.21 2.43
CA ARG A 132 -13.29 11.58 2.71
C ARG A 132 -14.25 10.60 2.03
N ASP A 133 -15.35 10.28 2.68
CA ASP A 133 -16.38 9.43 2.08
C ASP A 133 -17.05 10.10 0.87
N ASP A 134 -17.08 11.43 0.84
CA ASP A 134 -17.63 12.30 -0.23
C ASP A 134 -16.52 12.91 -1.12
N TRP A 135 -15.51 12.12 -1.47
CA TRP A 135 -14.37 12.60 -2.27
C TRP A 135 -14.70 12.83 -3.77
N GLU A 136 -15.78 12.23 -4.28
CA GLU A 136 -16.26 12.35 -5.66
C GLU A 136 -16.87 13.73 -5.94
#